data_AF-A0A9E3LVP1-F1
#
_entry.id   AF-A0A9E3LVP1-F1
#
_cell.length_a   1.000
_cell.length_b   1.000
_cell.length_c   1.000
_cell.angle_alpha   90.00
_cell.angle_beta   90.00
_cell.angle_gamma   90.00
#
_symmetry.space_group_name_H-M   'P 1'
#
loop_
_entity.id
_entity.type
_entity.pdbx_description
1 polymer ?
#
loop_
_entity_poly.entity_id
_entity_poly.type
_entity_poly.pdbx_seq_one_letter_code
_entity_poly.pdbx_strand_id
1 'polypeptide(L)' 'MKNQLGFVLKVFLLSAVISLLIKYAGPFLFIPATSINALIIVLLPTVIMAIALLWRFQAQKQMLD' A
#
# COMPACT_ATOMS: atom_id res chain seq x y z
N MET A 1 -21.71 -4.11 21.16
CA MET A 1 -21.12 -4.17 19.80
C MET A 1 -21.95 -3.30 18.86
N LYS A 2 -21.65 -2.00 18.73
CA LYS A 2 -22.40 -1.09 17.85
C LYS A 2 -21.44 -0.58 16.76
N ASN A 3 -21.91 -0.58 15.52
CA ASN A 3 -21.29 -0.04 14.29
C ASN A 3 -20.16 -0.83 13.59
N GLN A 4 -19.87 -2.08 13.95
CA GLN A 4 -18.91 -2.92 13.20
C GLN A 4 -19.34 -3.13 11.74
N LEU A 5 -20.63 -3.37 11.49
CA LEU A 5 -21.16 -3.53 10.13
C LEU A 5 -20.96 -2.28 9.27
N GLY A 6 -21.13 -1.09 9.85
CA GLY A 6 -20.91 0.18 9.14
C GLY A 6 -19.44 0.41 8.77
N PHE A 7 -18.52 0.01 9.65
CA PHE A 7 -17.08 0.04 9.35
C PHE A 7 -16.71 -0.92 8.22
N VAL A 8 -17.17 -2.17 8.29
CA VAL A 8 -16.91 -3.19 7.27
C VAL A 8 -17.46 -2.76 5.91
N LEU A 9 -18.68 -2.20 5.85
CA LEU A 9 -19.27 -1.69 4.61
C LEU A 9 -18.44 -0.55 3.99
N LYS A 10 -17.92 0.38 4.80
CA LYS A 10 -17.06 1.46 4.31
C LYS A 10 -15.76 0.91 3.72
N VAL A 11 -15.11 -0.02 4.42
CA VAL A 11 -13.88 -0.65 3.93
C VAL A 11 -14.17 -1.44 2.65
N PHE A 12 -15.26 -2.20 2.61
CA PHE A 12 -15.68 -2.96 1.43
C PHE A 12 -15.88 -2.06 0.20
N LEU A 13 -16.62 -0.95 0.35
CA LEU A 13 -16.83 0.01 -0.73
C LEU A 13 -15.51 0.63 -1.20
N LEU A 14 -14.63 1.03 -0.27
CA LEU A 14 -13.34 1.59 -0.63
C LEU A 14 -12.47 0.58 -1.37
N SER A 15 -12.42 -0.67 -0.89
CA SER A 15 -11.69 -1.76 -1.54
C SER A 15 -12.26 -2.10 -2.91
N ALA A 16 -13.59 -2.08 -3.08
CA ALA A 16 -14.24 -2.31 -4.36
C ALA A 16 -13.87 -1.22 -5.38
N VAL A 17 -13.89 0.06 -4.96
CA VAL A 17 -13.45 1.19 -5.81
C VAL A 17 -11.99 1.04 -6.19
N ILE A 18 -11.10 0.76 -5.23
CA ILE A 18 -9.67 0.55 -5.50
C ILE A 18 -9.45 -0.63 -6.47
N SER A 19 -10.19 -1.73 -6.30
CA SER A 19 -10.12 -2.89 -7.19
C SER A 19 -10.53 -2.54 -8.62
N LEU A 20 -11.62 -1.80 -8.79
CA LEU A 20 -12.06 -1.33 -10.11
C LEU A 20 -11.04 -0.38 -10.73
N LEU A 21 -10.50 0.55 -9.94
CA LEU A 21 -9.42 1.43 -10.39
C LEU A 21 -8.21 0.63 -10.86
N ILE A 22 -7.72 -0.35 -10.11
CA ILE A 22 -6.57 -1.17 -10.54
C ILE A 22 -6.91 -1.95 -11.83
N LYS A 23 -8.08 -2.59 -11.88
CA LYS A 23 -8.51 -3.41 -13.02
C LYS A 23 -8.62 -2.62 -14.32
N TYR A 24 -9.23 -1.44 -14.25
CA TYR A 24 -9.53 -0.65 -15.44
C TYR A 24 -8.49 0.43 -15.72
N ALA A 25 -7.77 0.95 -14.72
CA ALA A 25 -6.69 1.92 -14.94
C ALA A 25 -5.39 1.26 -15.44
N GLY A 26 -5.14 -0.01 -15.11
CA GLY A 26 -3.93 -0.73 -15.55
C GLY A 26 -3.65 -0.62 -17.05
N PRO A 27 -4.61 -0.91 -17.95
CA PRO A 27 -4.44 -0.73 -19.39
C PRO A 27 -4.22 0.72 -19.86
N PHE A 28 -4.68 1.72 -19.11
CA PHE A 28 -4.42 3.13 -19.42
C PHE A 28 -3.06 3.62 -18.92
N LEU A 29 -2.45 2.90 -17.97
CA LEU A 29 -1.10 3.17 -17.48
C LEU A 29 -0.08 2.52 -18.41
N PHE A 30 0.32 3.25 -19.45
CA PHE A 30 1.44 2.84 -20.28
C PHE A 30 2.73 2.93 -19.47
N ILE A 31 3.23 1.78 -19.00
CA ILE A 31 4.54 1.67 -18.33
C ILE A 31 5.53 1.12 -19.37
N PRO A 32 6.46 1.95 -19.88
CA PRO A 32 7.48 1.48 -20.81
C PRO A 32 8.35 0.38 -20.17
N ALA A 33 8.65 -0.67 -20.94
CA ALA A 33 9.51 -1.77 -20.50
C ALA A 33 10.99 -1.36 -20.49
N THR A 34 11.38 -0.50 -19.54
CA THR A 34 12.76 -0.06 -19.33
C THR A 34 13.34 -0.71 -18.08
N SER A 35 14.66 -0.88 -18.04
CA SER A 35 15.37 -1.44 -16.88
C SER A 35 15.15 -0.62 -15.60
N ILE A 36 14.98 0.70 -15.73
CA ILE A 36 14.70 1.59 -14.59
C ILE A 36 13.31 1.32 -14.01
N ASN A 37 12.29 1.20 -14.87
CA ASN A 37 10.93 0.93 -14.41
C ASN A 37 10.83 -0.44 -13.74
N ALA A 38 11.49 -1.46 -14.31
CA ALA A 38 11.58 -2.78 -13.71
C ALA A 38 12.28 -2.73 -12.34
N LEU A 39 13.41 -2.03 -12.24
CA LEU A 39 14.14 -1.87 -10.98
C LEU A 39 13.29 -1.19 -9.91
N ILE A 40 12.56 -0.13 -10.27
CA ILE A 40 11.66 0.58 -9.35
C ILE A 40 10.59 -0.38 -8.84
N ILE A 41 9.88 -1.09 -9.73
CA ILE A 41 8.79 -2.01 -9.33
C ILE A 41 9.30 -3.12 -8.41
N VAL A 42 10.50 -3.64 -8.66
CA VAL A 42 11.11 -4.72 -7.85
C VAL A 42 11.61 -4.21 -6.49
N LEU A 43 12.23 -3.03 -6.43
CA LEU A 43 12.80 -2.49 -5.19
C LEU A 43 11.78 -1.77 -4.30
N LEU A 44 10.68 -1.27 -4.85
CA LEU A 44 9.67 -0.51 -4.09
C LEU A 44 9.14 -1.26 -2.87
N PRO A 45 8.71 -2.53 -2.96
CA PRO A 45 8.22 -3.28 -1.81
C PRO A 45 9.28 -3.41 -0.70
N THR A 46 10.54 -3.62 -1.09
CA THR A 46 11.66 -3.72 -0.14
C THR A 46 11.94 -2.40 0.55
N VAL A 47 11.93 -1.28 -0.19
CA VAL A 47 12.12 0.06 0.38
C VAL A 47 10.98 0.42 1.32
N ILE A 48 9.73 0.14 0.94
CA ILE A 48 8.56 0.33 1.83
C ILE A 48 8.73 -0.46 3.12
N MET A 49 9.12 -1.73 3.02
CA MET A 49 9.31 -2.58 4.20
C MET A 49 10.46 -2.08 5.08
N ALA A 50 11.57 -1.63 4.48
CA ALA A 50 12.68 -1.04 5.20
C ALA A 50 12.24 0.22 5.97
N ILE A 51 11.49 1.12 5.32
CA ILE A 51 10.95 2.33 5.96
C ILE A 51 10.00 1.96 7.12
N ALA A 52 9.09 1.00 6.91
CA ALA A 52 8.16 0.56 7.94
C ALA A 52 8.89 -0.04 9.16
N LEU A 53 9.96 -0.80 8.94
CA LEU A 53 10.79 -1.37 10.00
C LEU A 53 11.60 -0.30 10.73
N LEU A 54 12.16 0.69 10.02
CA LEU A 54 12.85 1.82 10.64
C LEU A 54 11.91 2.64 11.51
N TRP A 55 10.69 2.90 11.03
CA TRP A 55 9.65 3.58 11.81
C TRP A 55 9.32 2.77 13.07
N ARG A 56 9.10 1.47 12.93
CA ARG A 56 8.82 0.58 14.07
C ARG A 56 9.96 0.57 15.09
N PHE A 57 11.21 0.55 14.62
CA PHE A 57 12.38 0.57 15.49
C PHE A 57 12.48 1.87 16.28
N GLN A 58 12.23 3.01 15.65
CA GLN A 58 12.20 4.31 16.34
C GLN A 58 11.06 4.39 17.36
N ALA A 59 9.87 3.90 17.02
CA ALA A 59 8.73 3.87 17.93
C ALA A 59 8.99 2.99 19.17
N GLN A 60 9.70 1.87 19.01
CA GLN A 60 10.10 1.03 20.15
C GLN A 60 11.16 1.71 21.03
N LYS A 61 12.11 2.44 20.44
CA LYS A 61 13.13 3.18 21.18
C LYS A 61 12.51 4.26 22.08
N GLN A 62 11.51 5.00 21.58
CA GLN A 62 10.81 6.05 22.34
C GLN A 62 9.98 5.53 23.53
N MET A 63 9.70 4.23 23.59
CA MET A 63 8.92 3.62 24.68
C MET A 63 9.81 3.16 25.86
N LEU A 64 11.13 3.21 25.69
CA LEU A 64 12.13 2.76 26.67
C LEU A 64 12.87 3.93 27.35
N ASP A 65 12.59 5.17 26.93
CA ASP A 65 13.04 6.44 27.53
C ASP A 65 11.90 7.08 28.35
#